data_AF-A0A350TK88-F1
#
_entry.id   AF-A0A350TK88-F1
#
_cell.length_a   1.000
_cell.length_b   1.000
_cell.length_c   1.000
_cell.angle_alpha   90.00
_cell.angle_beta   90.00
_cell.angle_gamma   90.00
#
_symmetry.space_group_name_H-M   'P 1'
#
loop_
_entity.id
_entity.type
_entity.pdbx_description
1 polymer ?
#
loop_
_entity_poly.entity_id
_entity_poly.type
_entity_poly.pdbx_seq_one_letter_code
_entity_poly.pdbx_strand_id
1 'polypeptide(L)' 'RSLHLIVNVPIVISEGTMVLPVEIQLRTIAMDMWASLEHELRYKSDRQFTEQDAARLRLCSDAIS' A
#
# COMPACT_ATOMS: atom_id res chain seq x y z
N ARG A 1 -6.13 -5.54 3.12
CA ARG A 1 -6.51 -5.10 4.48
C ARG A 1 -5.37 -4.27 5.03
N SER A 2 -5.61 -3.01 5.40
CA SER A 2 -4.56 -2.13 5.94
C SER A 2 -4.92 -1.72 7.36
N LEU A 3 -3.90 -1.56 8.21
CA LEU A 3 -4.08 -1.03 9.56
C LEU A 3 -3.87 0.47 9.52
N HIS A 4 -4.86 1.24 9.98
CA HIS A 4 -4.84 2.69 9.95
C HIS A 4 -4.70 3.18 11.39
N LEU A 5 -3.60 3.88 11.69
CA LEU A 5 -3.34 4.47 13.00
C LEU A 5 -3.35 5.98 12.88
N ILE A 6 -4.09 6.66 13.75
CA ILE A 6 -4.05 8.12 13.88
C ILE A 6 -3.27 8.42 15.16
N VAL A 7 -2.12 9.07 15.03
CA VAL A 7 -1.23 9.41 16.15
C VAL A 7 -0.89 10.88 16.15
N ASN A 8 -0.82 11.47 17.35
CA ASN A 8 -0.37 12.85 17.52
C ASN A 8 1.15 12.89 17.64
N VAL A 9 1.82 13.56 16.71
CA VAL A 9 3.28 13.65 16.67
C VAL A 9 3.72 15.09 16.91
N PRO A 10 4.66 15.33 17.85
CA PRO A 10 5.28 16.64 17.99
C PRO A 10 6.26 16.88 16.84
N ILE A 11 5.99 17.89 16.03
CA ILE A 11 6.85 18.36 14.93
C ILE A 11 7.51 19.66 15.37
N VAL A 12 8.84 19.68 15.36
CA VAL A 12 9.63 20.87 15.66
C VAL A 12 9.82 21.66 14.36
N ILE A 13 9.30 22.88 14.33
CA ILE A 13 9.47 23.87 13.25
C ILE A 13 10.25 25.08 13.79
N SER A 14 10.71 25.96 12.89
CA SER A 14 11.46 27.17 13.27
C SER A 14 10.72 28.07 14.26
N GLU A 15 9.39 28.03 14.24
CA GLU A 15 8.49 28.86 15.07
C GLU A 15 8.10 28.19 16.41
N GLY A 16 8.49 26.93 16.64
CA GLY A 16 8.16 26.19 17.87
C GLY A 16 7.88 24.71 17.65
N THR A 17 7.36 24.04 18.68
CA THR A 17 6.92 22.63 18.59
C THR A 17 5.41 22.59 18.44
N MET A 18 4.92 21.96 17.37
CA MET A 18 3.49 21.80 17.09
C MET A 18 3.11 20.32 17.14
N VAL A 19 2.04 19.98 17.85
CA VAL A 19 1.51 18.61 17.90
C VAL A 19 0.43 18.47 16.83
N LEU A 20 0.69 17.65 15.81
CA LEU A 20 -0.23 17.44 14.70
C LEU A 20 -0.68 15.98 14.63
N PRO A 21 -1.95 15.71 14.27
CA PRO A 21 -2.42 14.36 13.98
C PRO A 21 -1.82 13.89 12.65
N VAL A 22 -1.25 12.70 12.65
CA VAL A 22 -0.70 12.02 11.47
C VAL A 22 -1.39 10.68 11.31
N GLU A 23 -1.77 10.35 10.07
CA GLU A 23 -2.30 9.04 9.71
C GLU A 23 -1.17 8.14 9.20
N ILE A 24 -1.00 6.97 9.82
CA ILE A 24 -0.05 5.94 9.43
C ILE A 24 -0.85 4.74 8.91
N GLN A 25 -0.69 4.43 7.63
CA GLN A 25 -1.27 3.23 7.03
C GLN A 25 -0.21 2.15 6.89
N LEU A 26 -0.31 1.09 7.70
CA LEU A 26 0.55 -0.08 7.56
C LEU A 26 -0.07 -1.05 6.54
N ARG A 27 0.72 -1.36 5.51
CA ARG A 27 0.39 -2.31 4.45
C ARG A 27 1.51 -3.35 4.35
N THR A 28 1.15 -4.59 4.09
CA THR A 28 2.11 -5.62 3.70
C THR A 28 2.70 -5.28 2.33
N ILE A 29 3.98 -5.61 2.12
CA ILE A 29 4.69 -5.40 0.85
C ILE A 29 3.92 -6.04 -0.32
N ALA A 30 3.25 -7.18 -0.07
CA ALA A 30 2.43 -7.86 -1.07
C ALA A 30 1.24 -7.01 -1.56
N MET A 31 0.60 -6.23 -0.69
CA MET A 31 -0.51 -5.34 -1.10
C MET A 31 -0.02 -4.11 -1.87
N ASP A 32 1.17 -3.59 -1.54
CA ASP A 32 1.74 -2.44 -2.23
C ASP A 32 2.29 -2.84 -3.62
N MET A 33 2.96 -3.99 -3.69
CA MET A 33 3.34 -4.62 -4.96
C MET A 33 2.12 -4.91 -5.85
N TRP A 34 0.99 -5.35 -5.28
CA TRP A 34 -0.24 -5.59 -6.04
C TRP A 34 -0.75 -4.31 -6.74
N ALA A 35 -0.81 -3.18 -6.04
CA ALA A 35 -1.31 -1.92 -6.60
C ALA A 35 -0.37 -1.36 -7.69
N SER A 36 0.95 -1.43 -7.47
CA SER A 36 1.94 -1.00 -8.47
C SER A 36 1.94 -1.92 -9.69
N LEU A 37 1.85 -3.24 -9.48
CA LEU A 37 1.85 -4.23 -10.55
C LEU A 37 0.56 -4.19 -11.38
N GLU A 38 -0.61 -4.07 -10.75
CA GLU A 38 -1.88 -3.88 -11.46
C GLU A 38 -1.84 -2.62 -12.32
N HIS A 39 -1.34 -1.51 -11.76
CA HIS A 39 -1.26 -0.24 -12.49
C HIS A 39 -0.31 -0.31 -13.69
N GLU A 40 0.90 -0.85 -13.50
CA GLU A 40 1.83 -1.02 -14.63
C GLU A 40 1.30 -2.01 -15.67
N LEU A 41 0.68 -3.12 -15.25
CA LEU A 41 0.17 -4.13 -16.16
C LEU A 41 -1.00 -3.62 -17.01
N ARG A 42 -1.93 -2.88 -16.40
CA ARG A 42 -3.14 -2.37 -17.04
C ARG A 42 -2.87 -1.22 -18.01
N TYR A 43 -1.75 -0.51 -17.83
CA TYR A 43 -1.41 0.66 -18.66
C TYR A 43 -0.23 0.44 -19.62
N LYS A 44 0.71 -0.47 -19.36
CA LYS A 44 1.90 -0.65 -20.22
C LYS A 44 1.95 -1.95 -21.04
N SER A 45 1.08 -2.93 -20.78
CA SER A 45 1.21 -4.24 -21.42
C SER A 45 0.18 -4.44 -22.53
N ASP A 46 0.67 -4.58 -23.77
CA ASP A 46 -0.07 -5.20 -24.89
C ASP A 46 -0.21 -6.73 -24.73
N ARG A 47 0.08 -7.24 -23.52
CA ARG A 47 0.04 -8.65 -23.13
C ARG A 47 -1.26 -8.91 -22.39
N GLN A 48 -2.06 -9.87 -22.87
CA GLN A 48 -3.23 -10.35 -22.16
C GLN A 48 -2.82 -10.98 -20.82
N PHE A 49 -3.13 -10.26 -19.74
CA PHE A 49 -2.97 -10.77 -18.38
C PHE A 49 -3.94 -11.94 -18.18
N THR A 50 -3.40 -13.11 -17.81
CA THR A 50 -4.23 -14.32 -17.65
C THR A 50 -4.82 -14.38 -16.24
N GLU A 51 -6.02 -14.94 -16.10
CA GLU A 51 -6.66 -15.11 -14.79
C GLU A 51 -5.80 -15.92 -13.80
N GLN A 52 -4.90 -16.78 -14.29
CA GLN A 52 -3.96 -17.52 -13.46
C GLN A 52 -2.95 -16.63 -12.73
N ASP A 53 -2.50 -15.55 -13.36
CA ASP A 53 -1.57 -14.61 -12.74
C ASP A 53 -2.28 -13.80 -11.64
N ALA A 54 -3.52 -13.38 -11.90
CA ALA A 54 -4.39 -12.76 -10.90
C ALA A 54 -4.64 -13.70 -9.70
N ALA A 55 -4.92 -14.98 -9.97
CA ALA A 55 -5.18 -15.98 -8.96
C ALA A 55 -3.94 -16.26 -8.09
N ARG A 56 -2.75 -16.35 -8.69
CA ARG A 56 -1.49 -16.52 -7.95
C ARG A 56 -1.17 -15.35 -7.04
N LEU A 57 -1.37 -14.13 -7.52
CA LEU A 57 -1.15 -12.94 -6.71
C LEU A 57 -2.17 -12.84 -5.57
N ARG A 58 -3.43 -13.24 -5.82
CA ARG A 58 -4.47 -13.32 -4.78
C ARG A 58 -4.13 -14.37 -3.72
N LEU A 59 -3.62 -15.54 -4.11
CA LEU A 59 -3.14 -16.55 -3.17
C LEU A 59 -1.99 -16.03 -2.31
N CYS A 60 -1.03 -15.30 -2.87
CA CYS A 60 0.05 -14.68 -2.09
C CYS A 60 -0.48 -13.61 -1.12
N SER A 61 -1.46 -12.79 -1.54
CA SER A 61 -2.12 -11.82 -0.66
C SER A 61 -2.87 -12.51 0.49
N ASP A 62 -3.58 -13.60 0.22
CA ASP A 62 -4.36 -14.33 1.21
C ASP A 62 -3.47 -15.16 2.15
N ALA A 63 -2.32 -15.64 1.69
CA ALA A 63 -1.34 -16.40 2.49
C ALA A 63 -0.53 -15.55 3.47
N ILE A 64 -0.48 -14.22 3.25
CA ILE A 64 0.23 -13.27 4.14
C ILE A 64 -0.74 -12.62 5.15
N SER A 65 -2.03 -13.01 5.12
CA SER A 65 -3.06 -12.53 6.07
C SER A 65 -3.04 -13.24 7.42
#